data_AF-A0A955XN96-F1
#
_entry.id   AF-A0A955XN96-F1
#
_cell.length_a   1.000
_cell.length_b   1.000
_cell.length_c   1.000
_cell.angle_alpha   90.00
_cell.angle_beta   90.00
_cell.angle_gamma   90.00
#
_symmetry.space_group_name_H-M   'P 1'
#
loop_
_entity.id
_entity.type
_entity.pdbx_description
1 polymer ?
#
loop_
_entity_poly.entity_id
_entity_poly.type
_entity_poly.pdbx_seq_one_letter_code
_entity_poly.pdbx_strand_id
1 'polypeptide(L)'
;MWRAILSWSLLGVVCLGCDLGDQPLSEVDPEAAPAEPTWTEHVQPLMEIYCTACHAPDAQTGESEGYGFDTCAKTKRAWGPLYQSTFVVRDMPPGGAPRPLSWELLTLERWHAQGARCD
;
A
#
# COMPACT_ATOMS: atom_id res chain seq x y z
N MET A 1 61.03 2.52 20.26
CA MET A 1 59.67 2.34 20.82
C MET A 1 58.74 3.31 20.10
N TRP A 2 58.06 2.89 19.03
CA TRP A 2 57.11 3.74 18.31
C TRP A 2 55.71 3.14 18.46
N ARG A 3 54.81 3.85 19.14
CA ARG A 3 53.39 3.53 19.20
C ARG A 3 52.70 4.34 18.11
N ALA A 4 52.24 3.67 17.05
CA ALA A 4 51.30 4.24 16.11
C ALA A 4 49.91 4.22 16.76
N ILE A 5 49.32 5.40 16.92
CA ILE A 5 47.96 5.60 17.44
C ILE A 5 47.02 5.37 16.25
N LEU A 6 46.30 4.24 16.26
CA LEU A 6 45.14 4.05 15.38
C LEU A 6 43.99 4.89 15.93
N SER A 7 43.78 6.06 15.32
CA SER A 7 42.59 6.87 15.50
C SER A 7 41.50 6.29 14.60
N TRP A 8 40.67 5.39 15.13
CA TRP A 8 39.44 4.95 14.48
C TRP A 8 38.35 5.96 14.84
N SER A 9 38.25 7.02 14.05
CA SER A 9 37.11 7.94 14.09
C SER A 9 36.06 7.49 13.09
N LEU A 10 34.88 7.16 13.64
CA LEU A 10 33.56 7.50 13.10
C LEU A 10 33.28 7.08 11.65
N LEU A 11 32.67 5.89 11.47
CA LEU A 11 31.67 5.74 10.41
C LEU A 11 30.29 5.98 11.02
N GLY A 12 29.74 7.14 10.69
CA GLY A 12 28.38 7.53 11.04
C GLY A 12 27.37 6.57 10.42
N VAL A 13 26.51 6.02 11.28
CA VAL A 13 25.26 5.39 10.86
C VAL A 13 24.40 6.51 10.29
N VAL A 14 24.34 6.58 8.97
CA VAL A 14 23.42 7.45 8.25
C VAL A 14 22.03 6.84 8.41
N CYS A 15 21.22 7.44 9.29
CA CYS A 15 19.78 7.22 9.34
C CYS A 15 19.14 7.83 8.08
N LEU A 16 19.22 7.12 6.96
CA LEU A 16 18.48 7.45 5.75
C LEU A 16 17.05 6.92 5.88
N GLY A 17 16.10 7.85 5.95
CA GLY A 17 14.77 7.68 5.36
C GLY A 17 13.62 7.34 6.31
N CYS A 18 13.08 8.34 7.01
CA CYS A 18 11.73 8.27 7.59
C CYS A 18 10.61 8.60 6.57
N ASP A 19 10.95 8.83 5.29
CA ASP A 19 10.01 9.32 4.26
C ASP A 19 9.54 8.25 3.25
N LEU A 20 9.78 6.96 3.53
CA LEU A 20 9.50 5.86 2.58
C LEU A 20 8.01 5.54 2.36
N GLY A 21 7.09 6.30 2.96
CA GLY A 21 5.68 5.93 3.04
C GLY A 21 4.74 6.54 1.99
N ASP A 22 4.92 7.81 1.62
CA ASP A 22 3.93 8.58 0.83
C ASP A 22 4.55 9.30 -0.38
N GLN A 23 5.47 8.62 -1.06
CA GLN A 23 6.04 9.11 -2.31
C GLN A 23 5.06 8.91 -3.48
N PRO A 24 5.11 9.74 -4.54
CA PRO A 24 4.36 9.45 -5.76
C PRO A 24 4.78 8.11 -6.34
N LEU A 25 3.86 7.38 -6.99
CA LEU A 25 4.13 6.03 -7.53
C LEU A 25 5.31 5.99 -8.51
N SER A 26 5.59 7.09 -9.20
CA SER A 26 6.74 7.22 -10.11
C SER A 26 8.11 7.22 -9.42
N GLU A 27 8.16 7.43 -8.10
CA GLU A 27 9.39 7.50 -7.30
C GLU A 27 9.58 6.25 -6.42
N VAL A 28 8.60 5.36 -6.35
CA VAL A 28 8.68 4.12 -5.57
C VAL A 28 9.70 3.18 -6.20
N ASP A 29 10.59 2.62 -5.38
CA ASP A 29 11.49 1.55 -5.81
C ASP A 29 10.67 0.39 -6.41
N PRO A 30 10.87 0.02 -7.68
CA PRO A 30 10.09 -1.04 -8.32
C PRO A 30 10.23 -2.39 -7.61
N GLU A 31 11.31 -2.63 -6.86
CA GLU A 31 11.52 -3.86 -6.10
C GLU A 31 10.86 -3.84 -4.71
N ALA A 32 10.32 -2.70 -4.28
CA ALA A 32 9.59 -2.57 -3.01
C ALA A 32 8.20 -3.22 -3.04
N ALA A 33 7.69 -3.56 -4.23
CA ALA A 33 6.43 -4.27 -4.42
C ALA A 33 6.68 -5.57 -5.22
N PRO A 34 5.85 -6.61 -5.05
CA PRO A 34 5.90 -7.81 -5.87
C PRO A 34 5.77 -7.47 -7.36
N ALA A 35 6.56 -8.13 -8.21
CA ALA A 35 6.46 -7.96 -9.66
C ALA A 35 5.13 -8.54 -10.21
N GLU A 36 4.68 -9.67 -9.64
CA GLU A 36 3.47 -10.38 -10.02
C GLU A 36 2.58 -10.64 -8.79
N PRO A 37 1.90 -9.61 -8.26
CA PRO A 37 1.12 -9.76 -7.03
C PRO A 37 -0.15 -10.62 -7.23
N THR A 38 -0.38 -11.52 -6.29
CA THR A 38 -1.57 -12.39 -6.20
C THR A 38 -2.69 -11.75 -5.39
N TRP A 39 -3.93 -12.20 -5.57
CA TRP A 39 -5.04 -11.72 -4.75
C TRP A 39 -4.83 -12.16 -3.30
N THR A 40 -4.67 -13.47 -3.09
CA THR A 40 -4.68 -14.08 -1.76
C THR A 40 -3.51 -13.62 -0.89
N GLU A 41 -2.29 -13.52 -1.44
CA GLU A 41 -1.11 -13.19 -0.62
C GLU A 41 -0.88 -11.68 -0.49
N HIS A 42 -1.24 -10.89 -1.50
CA HIS A 42 -0.79 -9.50 -1.58
C HIS A 42 -1.93 -8.48 -1.53
N VAL A 43 -3.05 -8.72 -2.22
CA VAL A 43 -4.10 -7.69 -2.36
C VAL A 43 -5.16 -7.82 -1.28
N GLN A 44 -5.60 -9.04 -0.97
CA GLN A 44 -6.61 -9.30 0.04
C GLN A 44 -6.23 -8.69 1.40
N PRO A 45 -4.99 -8.87 1.92
CA PRO A 45 -4.61 -8.26 3.19
C PRO A 45 -4.72 -6.72 3.16
N LEU A 46 -4.41 -6.08 2.03
CA LEU A 46 -4.55 -4.63 1.88
C LEU A 46 -6.01 -4.19 1.90
N MET A 47 -6.89 -4.95 1.24
CA MET A 47 -8.33 -4.67 1.30
C MET A 47 -8.85 -4.83 2.73
N GLU A 48 -8.39 -5.86 3.45
CA GLU A 48 -8.77 -6.10 4.83
C GLU A 48 -8.32 -4.99 5.78
N ILE A 49 -7.11 -4.47 5.61
CA ILE A 49 -6.54 -3.43 6.47
C ILE A 49 -7.18 -2.06 6.19
N TYR A 50 -7.27 -1.66 4.92
CA TYR A 50 -7.57 -0.27 4.56
C TYR A 50 -9.01 -0.04 4.12
N CYS A 51 -9.70 -1.07 3.63
CA CYS A 51 -10.99 -0.91 2.97
C CYS A 51 -12.13 -1.54 3.79
N THR A 52 -12.04 -2.83 4.14
CA THR A 52 -13.17 -3.55 4.73
C THR A 52 -13.53 -3.07 6.13
N ALA A 53 -12.61 -2.42 6.87
CA ALA A 53 -12.92 -1.85 8.18
C ALA A 53 -14.14 -0.90 8.16
N CYS A 54 -14.35 -0.18 7.05
CA CYS A 54 -15.49 0.71 6.85
C CYS A 54 -16.45 0.24 5.76
N HIS A 55 -16.00 -0.62 4.84
CA HIS A 55 -16.75 -1.07 3.67
C HIS A 55 -17.14 -2.56 3.73
N ALA A 56 -16.99 -3.25 4.86
CA ALA A 56 -17.51 -4.61 5.02
C ALA A 56 -19.05 -4.62 5.10
N PRO A 57 -19.73 -5.73 4.74
CA PRO A 57 -21.19 -5.84 4.86
C PRO A 57 -21.75 -5.55 6.26
N ASP A 58 -20.95 -5.75 7.30
CA ASP A 58 -21.27 -5.54 8.71
C ASP A 58 -20.57 -4.31 9.32
N ALA A 59 -19.93 -3.46 8.50
CA ALA A 59 -19.25 -2.26 8.98
C ALA A 59 -20.25 -1.21 9.52
N GLN A 60 -19.87 -0.54 10.61
CA GLN A 60 -20.76 0.33 11.40
C GLN A 60 -21.07 1.71 10.78
N THR A 61 -20.71 1.98 9.51
CA THR A 61 -20.91 3.28 8.88
C THR A 61 -21.27 3.20 7.39
N GLY A 62 -22.46 3.71 7.05
CA GLY A 62 -22.68 4.61 5.92
C GLY A 62 -22.73 4.08 4.48
N GLU A 63 -22.22 2.89 4.16
CA GLU A 63 -22.26 2.41 2.77
C GLU A 63 -23.54 1.63 2.45
N SER A 64 -24.66 2.36 2.38
CA SER A 64 -25.95 1.83 1.93
C SER A 64 -25.98 1.51 0.42
N GLU A 65 -24.92 1.81 -0.32
CA GLU A 65 -24.81 1.60 -1.77
C GLU A 65 -23.49 0.89 -2.17
N GLY A 66 -23.22 -0.35 -1.70
CA GLY A 66 -22.30 -1.20 -2.49
C GLY A 66 -21.48 -2.33 -1.88
N TYR A 67 -21.91 -3.04 -0.83
CA TYR A 67 -21.49 -4.42 -0.49
C TYR A 67 -19.98 -4.82 -0.55
N GLY A 68 -19.01 -3.90 -0.52
CA GLY A 68 -17.66 -4.12 0.00
C GLY A 68 -16.50 -4.55 -0.90
N PHE A 69 -15.31 -4.57 -0.29
CA PHE A 69 -14.01 -4.98 -0.86
C PHE A 69 -13.50 -6.32 -0.27
N ASP A 70 -14.40 -7.09 0.33
CA ASP A 70 -14.16 -8.36 1.03
C ASP A 70 -13.86 -9.54 0.11
N THR A 71 -14.05 -9.38 -1.21
CA THR A 71 -13.75 -10.44 -2.19
C THR A 71 -13.08 -9.87 -3.43
N CYS A 72 -12.24 -10.69 -4.08
CA CYS A 72 -11.58 -10.33 -5.32
C CYS A 72 -12.54 -9.83 -6.39
N ALA A 73 -13.66 -10.53 -6.58
CA ALA A 73 -14.64 -10.20 -7.60
C ALA A 73 -15.29 -8.83 -7.37
N LYS A 74 -15.54 -8.45 -6.12
CA LYS A 74 -16.10 -7.15 -5.77
C LYS A 74 -15.06 -6.04 -5.92
N THR A 75 -13.85 -6.23 -5.41
CA THR A 75 -12.74 -5.27 -5.57
C THR A 75 -12.45 -5.00 -7.04
N LYS A 76 -12.40 -6.06 -7.86
CA LYS A 76 -12.22 -5.93 -9.31
C LYS A 76 -13.35 -5.15 -9.97
N ARG A 77 -14.61 -5.40 -9.59
CA ARG A 77 -15.76 -4.66 -10.11
C ARG A 77 -15.74 -3.19 -9.71
N ALA A 78 -15.27 -2.90 -8.50
CA ALA A 78 -15.20 -1.56 -7.92
C ALA A 78 -13.88 -0.83 -8.20
N TRP A 79 -13.02 -1.35 -9.10
CA TRP A 79 -11.69 -0.78 -9.31
C TRP A 79 -11.72 0.69 -9.74
N GLY A 80 -12.62 1.10 -10.63
CA GLY A 80 -12.71 2.49 -11.09
C GLY A 80 -12.92 3.48 -9.94
N PRO A 81 -13.99 3.30 -9.12
CA PRO A 81 -14.19 4.10 -7.91
C PRO A 81 -13.03 4.03 -6.92
N LEU A 82 -12.49 2.83 -6.63
CA LEU A 82 -11.34 2.64 -5.73
C LEU A 82 -10.13 3.43 -6.22
N TYR A 83 -9.82 3.33 -7.52
CA TYR A 83 -8.70 4.05 -8.12
C TYR A 83 -8.88 5.56 -7.98
N GLN A 84 -10.08 6.06 -8.30
CA GLN A 84 -10.38 7.48 -8.19
C GLN A 84 -10.22 8.01 -6.76
N SER A 85 -10.80 7.34 -5.76
CA SER A 85 -10.74 7.81 -4.36
C SER A 85 -9.36 7.65 -3.74
N THR A 86 -8.68 6.53 -4.01
CA THR A 86 -7.45 6.16 -3.29
C THR A 86 -6.18 6.64 -4.00
N PHE A 87 -6.16 6.63 -5.33
CA PHE A 87 -4.96 6.98 -6.11
C PHE A 87 -4.98 8.43 -6.57
N VAL A 88 -6.14 8.92 -7.01
CA VAL A 88 -6.27 10.24 -7.64
C VAL A 88 -6.65 11.32 -6.65
N VAL A 89 -7.82 11.18 -6.00
CA VAL A 89 -8.35 12.18 -5.06
C VAL A 89 -7.64 12.09 -3.70
N ARG A 90 -7.25 10.87 -3.30
CA ARG A 90 -6.62 10.57 -2.01
C ARG A 90 -7.47 11.03 -0.82
N ASP A 91 -8.79 10.83 -0.92
CA ASP A 91 -9.76 11.09 0.15
C ASP A 91 -10.12 9.84 0.96
N MET A 92 -9.69 8.66 0.51
CA MET A 92 -9.83 7.38 1.21
C MET A 92 -8.48 6.80 1.65
N PRO A 93 -8.40 6.15 2.83
CA PRO A 93 -9.43 6.13 3.89
C PRO A 93 -9.72 7.52 4.48
N PRO A 94 -10.93 7.75 5.04
CA PRO A 94 -11.34 9.07 5.50
C PRO A 94 -10.71 9.45 6.84
N GLY A 95 -10.62 10.75 7.11
CA GLY A 95 -10.10 11.28 8.37
C GLY A 95 -8.61 10.97 8.56
N GLY A 96 -8.21 10.72 9.81
CA GLY A 96 -6.84 10.33 10.18
C GLY A 96 -6.59 8.82 10.16
N ALA A 97 -7.43 8.05 9.47
CA ALA A 97 -7.23 6.62 9.33
C ALA A 97 -5.92 6.34 8.55
N PRO A 98 -5.22 5.23 8.84
CA PRO A 98 -4.02 4.86 8.11
C PRO A 98 -4.29 4.75 6.61
N ARG A 99 -3.37 5.29 5.80
CA ARG A 99 -3.43 5.19 4.35
C ARG A 99 -2.44 4.14 3.85
N PRO A 100 -2.72 3.47 2.72
CA PRO A 100 -1.75 2.58 2.09
C PRO A 100 -0.47 3.35 1.76
N LEU A 101 0.66 2.70 2.01
CA LEU A 101 1.98 3.17 1.62
C LEU A 101 2.12 3.09 0.09
N SER A 102 3.07 3.85 -0.46
CA SER A 102 3.25 3.90 -1.92
C SER A 102 3.58 2.54 -2.55
N TRP A 103 4.31 1.65 -1.86
CA TRP A 103 4.58 0.29 -2.36
C TRP A 103 3.33 -0.62 -2.31
N GLU A 104 2.40 -0.37 -1.37
CA GLU A 104 1.12 -1.08 -1.31
C GLU A 104 0.20 -0.61 -2.44
N LEU A 105 0.18 0.69 -2.73
CA LEU A 105 -0.51 1.24 -3.92
C LEU A 105 0.08 0.67 -5.22
N LEU A 106 1.40 0.56 -5.32
CA LEU A 106 2.07 -0.07 -6.47
C LEU A 106 1.68 -1.56 -6.61
N THR A 107 1.57 -2.27 -5.48
CA THR A 107 1.10 -3.66 -5.45
C THR A 107 -0.32 -3.79 -6.03
N LEU A 108 -1.24 -2.90 -5.62
CA LEU A 108 -2.61 -2.86 -6.16
C LEU A 108 -2.64 -2.53 -7.65
N GLU A 109 -1.85 -1.54 -8.08
CA GLU A 109 -1.77 -1.13 -9.50
C GLU A 109 -1.25 -2.28 -10.38
N ARG A 110 -0.19 -2.97 -9.96
CA ARG A 110 0.37 -4.12 -10.68
C ARG A 110 -0.63 -5.27 -10.77
N TRP A 111 -1.31 -5.59 -9.67
CA TRP A 111 -2.35 -6.63 -9.66
C TRP A 111 -3.46 -6.32 -10.67
N HIS A 112 -3.92 -5.06 -10.72
CA HIS A 112 -4.92 -4.67 -11.71
C HIS A 112 -4.37 -4.70 -13.14
N ALA A 113 -3.15 -4.19 -13.36
CA ALA A 113 -2.50 -4.15 -14.67
C ALA A 113 -2.32 -5.55 -15.30
N GLN A 114 -2.11 -6.60 -14.49
CA GLN A 114 -2.04 -7.99 -14.96
C GLN A 114 -3.41 -8.69 -15.10
N GLY A 115 -4.50 -7.92 -14.99
CA GLY A 115 -5.87 -8.38 -15.24
C GLY A 115 -6.67 -8.72 -13.98
N ALA A 116 -6.22 -8.31 -12.80
CA ALA A 116 -6.89 -8.52 -11.51
C ALA A 116 -7.36 -9.98 -11.34
N ARG A 117 -6.38 -10.90 -11.32
CA ARG A 117 -6.63 -12.35 -11.20
C ARG A 117 -7.04 -12.68 -9.77
N CYS A 118 -8.02 -13.56 -9.63
CA CYS A 118 -8.46 -14.14 -8.37
C CYS A 118 -7.92 -15.57 -8.32
N ASP A 119 -6.96 -15.82 -7.45
CA ASP A 119 -6.28 -17.10 -7.29
C ASP A 119 -6.66 -17.79 -5.98
#